data_AF-A0A8C4WYA0-F1
#
_entry.id   AF-A0A8C4WYA0-F1
#
_cell.length_a   1.000
_cell.length_b   1.000
_cell.length_c   1.000
_cell.angle_alpha   90.00
_cell.angle_beta   90.00
_cell.angle_gamma   90.00
#
_symmetry.space_group_name_H-M   'P 1'
#
loop_
_entity.id
_entity.type
_entity.pdbx_description
1 polymer ?
#
loop_
_entity_poly.entity_id
_entity_poly.type
_entity_poly.pdbx_seq_one_letter_code
_entity_poly.pdbx_strand_id
1 'polypeptide(L)'
;MSFQPPPSSVILHLFALDLLWLKYALLLWDLAMLYVNTIAAIFQFSYTLYFYTYTVEKHNVKRVLIVTAIFLCSVLFYVKYLAVDDETAMYHLGLTCMASSVVSFASPLASVAEVMRTQCTECLAFSLCLTNFLVAIQWFIYGLIIKNNFVKVPNMLGSALCLVQLFLFVIYPRSKSQTRIEL
;
A
#
# COMPACT_ATOMS: atom_id res chain seq x y z
N MET A 1 -5.13 -24.99 -4.88
CA MET A 1 -4.62 -23.69 -5.34
C MET A 1 -3.34 -23.41 -4.57
N SER A 2 -2.18 -23.44 -5.22
CA SER A 2 -0.92 -23.03 -4.60
C SER A 2 -0.98 -21.52 -4.37
N PHE A 3 -0.83 -21.10 -3.12
CA PHE A 3 -0.68 -19.69 -2.78
C PHE A 3 0.58 -19.17 -3.48
N GLN A 4 0.41 -18.40 -4.57
CA GLN A 4 1.53 -17.70 -5.18
C GLN A 4 1.85 -16.51 -4.30
N PRO A 5 3.07 -16.41 -3.74
CA PRO A 5 3.46 -15.24 -2.98
C PRO A 5 3.40 -14.01 -3.90
N PRO A 6 3.10 -12.82 -3.35
CA PRO A 6 3.06 -11.60 -4.14
C PRO A 6 4.41 -11.38 -4.85
N PRO A 7 4.40 -10.77 -6.05
CA PRO A 7 5.62 -10.48 -6.77
C PRO A 7 6.60 -9.68 -5.90
N SER A 8 7.90 -10.01 -6.00
CA SER A 8 8.95 -9.32 -5.24
C SER A 8 8.95 -7.80 -5.46
N SER A 9 8.53 -7.34 -6.64
CA SER A 9 8.33 -5.92 -6.96
C SER A 9 7.32 -5.24 -6.05
N VAL A 10 6.22 -5.92 -5.71
CA VAL A 10 5.16 -5.36 -4.86
C VAL A 10 5.66 -5.22 -3.42
N ILE A 11 6.29 -6.27 -2.88
CA ILE A 11 6.82 -6.28 -1.51
C ILE A 11 7.82 -5.13 -1.31
N LEU A 12 8.72 -4.95 -2.28
CA LEU A 12 9.77 -3.95 -2.21
C LEU A 12 9.26 -2.52 -2.49
N HIS A 13 8.23 -2.38 -3.32
CA HIS A 13 7.51 -1.11 -3.50
C HIS A 13 6.85 -0.66 -2.19
N LEU A 14 6.18 -1.57 -1.47
CA LEU A 14 5.56 -1.27 -0.18
C LEU A 14 6.60 -0.85 0.86
N PHE A 15 7.74 -1.54 0.91
CA PHE A 15 8.84 -1.15 1.80
C PHE A 15 9.36 0.27 1.50
N ALA A 16 9.52 0.61 0.22
CA ALA A 16 9.91 1.96 -0.18
C ALA A 16 8.87 3.00 0.25
N LEU A 17 7.58 2.67 0.07
CA LEU A 17 6.47 3.54 0.42
C LEU A 17 6.44 3.87 1.91
N ASP A 18 6.63 2.88 2.79
CA ASP A 18 6.67 3.09 4.24
C ASP A 18 7.81 4.04 4.65
N LEU A 19 8.99 3.89 4.04
CA LEU A 19 10.14 4.75 4.31
C LEU A 19 9.94 6.19 3.80
N LEU A 20 9.28 6.35 2.66
CA LEU A 20 8.91 7.67 2.14
C LEU A 20 7.92 8.38 3.07
N TRP A 21 6.87 7.67 3.52
CA TRP A 21 5.91 8.21 4.48
C TRP A 21 6.54 8.50 5.84
N LEU A 22 7.50 7.69 6.29
CA LEU A 22 8.27 7.96 7.50
C LEU A 22 9.09 9.26 7.38
N LYS A 23 9.78 9.46 6.25
CA LYS A 23 10.52 10.71 6.01
C LYS A 23 9.56 11.91 5.91
N TYR A 24 8.39 11.72 5.30
CA TYR A 24 7.38 12.77 5.19
C TYR A 24 6.81 13.16 6.56
N ALA A 25 6.51 12.18 7.42
CA ALA A 25 6.08 12.40 8.80
C ALA A 25 7.11 13.18 9.62
N LEU A 26 8.41 12.87 9.45
CA LEU A 26 9.50 13.61 10.10
C LEU A 26 9.57 15.07 9.66
N LEU A 27 9.32 15.38 8.38
CA LEU A 27 9.31 16.77 7.91
C LEU A 27 8.09 17.55 8.45
N LEU A 28 6.93 16.89 8.53
CA LEU A 28 5.71 17.48 9.08
C LEU A 28 5.71 17.60 10.61
N TRP A 29 6.70 16.98 11.29
CA TRP A 29 6.68 16.77 12.74
C TRP A 29 5.39 16.09 13.24
N ASP A 30 4.84 15.18 12.42
CA ASP A 30 3.60 14.48 12.69
C ASP A 30 3.84 13.15 13.41
N LEU A 31 3.60 13.13 14.73
CA LEU A 31 3.87 11.95 15.56
C LEU A 31 2.97 10.76 15.21
N ALA A 32 1.71 10.98 14.84
CA ALA A 32 0.79 9.89 14.55
C ALA A 32 1.25 9.13 13.30
N MET A 33 1.60 9.86 12.25
CA MET A 33 2.18 9.28 11.04
C MET A 33 3.54 8.64 11.33
N LEU A 34 4.38 9.27 12.16
CA LEU A 34 5.70 8.72 12.51
C LEU A 34 5.58 7.35 13.19
N TYR A 35 4.72 7.21 14.20
CA TYR A 35 4.56 5.96 14.94
C TYR A 35 4.02 4.83 14.04
N VAL A 36 2.96 5.09 13.28
CA VAL A 36 2.33 4.06 12.44
C VAL A 36 3.29 3.59 11.35
N ASN A 37 3.98 4.50 10.68
CA ASN A 37 4.93 4.14 9.61
C ASN A 37 6.21 3.48 10.16
N THR A 38 6.63 3.81 11.39
CA THR A 38 7.77 3.12 12.03
C THR A 38 7.43 1.65 12.30
N ILE A 39 6.24 1.39 12.86
CA ILE A 39 5.78 0.02 13.13
C ILE A 39 5.61 -0.75 11.80
N ALA A 40 5.01 -0.12 10.79
CA ALA A 40 4.88 -0.69 9.45
C ALA A 40 6.25 -1.05 8.85
N ALA A 41 7.23 -0.13 8.92
CA ALA A 41 8.58 -0.37 8.42
C ALA A 41 9.28 -1.55 9.11
N ILE A 42 9.08 -1.75 10.42
CA ILE A 42 9.62 -2.90 11.16
C ILE A 42 9.00 -4.21 10.64
N PHE A 43 7.67 -4.26 10.50
CA PHE A 43 6.98 -5.43 9.96
C PHE A 43 7.40 -5.71 8.51
N GLN A 44 7.48 -4.67 7.68
CA GLN A 44 7.85 -4.81 6.28
C GLN A 44 9.30 -5.23 6.11
N PHE A 45 10.21 -4.75 6.95
CA PHE A 45 11.61 -5.18 6.97
C PHE A 45 11.72 -6.68 7.34
N SER A 46 11.07 -7.09 8.43
CA SER A 46 11.08 -8.51 8.86
C SER A 46 10.46 -9.44 7.82
N TYR A 47 9.35 -9.04 7.19
CA TYR A 47 8.74 -9.77 6.09
C TYR A 47 9.65 -9.86 4.87
N THR A 48 10.30 -8.76 4.48
CA THR A 48 11.24 -8.74 3.34
C THR A 48 12.45 -9.64 3.60
N LEU A 49 12.98 -9.65 4.83
CA LEU A 49 14.06 -10.55 5.22
C LEU A 49 13.66 -12.01 5.08
N TYR A 50 12.49 -12.37 5.64
CA TYR A 50 11.93 -13.71 5.51
C TYR A 50 11.71 -14.09 4.04
N PHE A 51 11.11 -13.22 3.24
CA PHE A 51 10.88 -13.46 1.82
C PHE A 51 12.21 -13.68 1.07
N TYR A 52 13.24 -12.88 1.36
CA TYR A 52 14.55 -13.00 0.74
C TYR A 52 15.27 -14.30 1.11
N THR A 53 15.12 -14.81 2.34
CA THR A 53 15.76 -16.07 2.74
C THR A 53 15.18 -17.27 2.01
N TYR A 54 13.86 -17.29 1.80
CA TYR A 54 13.14 -18.45 1.27
C TYR A 54 12.83 -18.39 -0.23
N THR A 55 12.97 -17.23 -0.88
CA THR A 55 12.75 -17.12 -2.33
C THR A 55 13.84 -17.81 -3.15
N VAL A 56 13.42 -18.52 -4.20
CA VAL A 56 14.32 -19.14 -5.19
C VAL A 56 14.91 -18.07 -6.13
N GLU A 57 14.12 -17.06 -6.48
CA GLU A 57 14.42 -16.02 -7.48
C GLU A 57 15.27 -14.86 -6.91
N LYS A 58 16.36 -15.19 -6.19
CA LYS A 58 17.19 -14.19 -5.48
C LYS A 58 17.74 -13.10 -6.39
N HIS A 59 18.03 -13.42 -7.66
CA HIS A 59 18.52 -12.44 -8.63
C HIS A 59 17.49 -11.33 -8.89
N ASN A 60 16.23 -11.68 -9.11
CA ASN A 60 15.18 -10.69 -9.32
C ASN A 60 14.96 -9.83 -8.07
N VAL A 61 14.94 -10.45 -6.88
CA VAL A 61 14.79 -9.71 -5.61
C VAL A 61 15.94 -8.73 -5.39
N LYS A 62 17.19 -9.14 -5.61
CA LYS A 62 18.35 -8.23 -5.53
C LYS A 62 18.25 -7.07 -6.51
N ARG A 63 17.87 -7.34 -7.76
CA ARG A 63 17.70 -6.29 -8.78
C ARG A 63 16.67 -5.26 -8.34
N VAL A 64 15.50 -5.70 -7.88
CA VAL A 64 14.46 -4.79 -7.39
C VAL A 64 14.93 -4.04 -6.14
N LEU A 65 15.60 -4.69 -5.19
CA LEU A 65 16.17 -4.04 -4.00
C LEU A 65 17.13 -2.91 -4.37
N ILE A 66 18.02 -3.14 -5.33
CA ILE A 66 18.98 -2.13 -5.80
C ILE A 66 18.23 -0.94 -6.44
N VAL A 67 17.26 -1.21 -7.31
CA VAL A 67 16.45 -0.14 -7.94
C VAL A 67 15.69 0.66 -6.89
N THR A 68 15.06 -0.01 -5.93
CA THR A 68 14.36 0.63 -4.81
C THR A 68 15.31 1.47 -3.95
N ALA A 69 16.49 0.95 -3.63
CA ALA A 69 17.49 1.68 -2.85
C ALA A 69 18.00 2.93 -3.58
N ILE A 70 18.30 2.82 -4.88
CA ILE A 70 18.71 3.95 -5.71
C ILE A 70 17.62 5.03 -5.72
N PHE A 71 16.36 4.62 -5.92
CA PHE A 71 15.22 5.55 -5.89
C PHE A 71 15.09 6.27 -4.55
N LEU A 72 15.10 5.53 -3.43
CA LEU A 72 15.03 6.10 -2.08
C LEU A 72 16.20 7.04 -1.80
N CYS A 73 17.43 6.62 -2.07
CA CYS A 73 18.62 7.45 -1.89
C CYS A 73 18.54 8.74 -2.73
N SER A 74 18.02 8.66 -3.96
CA SER A 74 17.86 9.83 -4.83
C SER A 74 16.84 10.82 -4.25
N VAL A 75 15.69 10.33 -3.76
CA VAL A 75 14.68 11.18 -3.12
C VAL A 75 15.22 11.81 -1.82
N LEU A 76 15.90 11.03 -0.98
CA LEU A 76 16.49 11.55 0.26
C LEU A 76 17.61 12.55 0.02
N PHE A 77 18.44 12.32 -1.00
CA PHE A 77 19.48 13.24 -1.43
C PHE A 77 18.87 14.56 -1.93
N TYR A 78 17.84 14.47 -2.76
CA TYR A 78 17.10 15.63 -3.24
C TYR A 78 16.53 16.46 -2.08
N VAL A 79 15.79 15.83 -1.17
CA VAL A 79 15.17 16.49 -0.01
C VAL A 79 16.21 17.16 0.89
N LYS A 80 17.40 16.57 1.05
CA LYS A 80 18.43 17.09 1.96
C LYS A 80 19.31 18.18 1.34
N TYR A 81 19.65 18.08 0.05
CA TYR A 81 20.71 18.90 -0.54
C TYR A 81 20.26 19.74 -1.74
N LEU A 82 19.17 19.39 -2.41
CA LEU A 82 18.74 20.05 -3.66
C LEU A 82 17.44 20.83 -3.53
N ALA A 83 16.63 20.55 -2.52
CA ALA A 83 15.45 21.35 -2.24
C ALA A 83 15.85 22.78 -1.83
N VAL A 84 15.13 23.75 -2.38
CA VAL A 84 15.40 25.18 -2.15
C VAL A 84 15.10 25.56 -0.70
N ASP A 85 14.02 25.01 -0.16
CA ASP A 85 13.51 25.25 1.17
C ASP A 85 12.69 24.03 1.66
N ASP A 86 12.39 24.00 2.95
CA ASP A 86 11.68 22.89 3.58
C ASP A 86 10.24 22.73 3.06
N GLU A 87 9.55 23.82 2.68
CA GLU A 87 8.19 23.75 2.14
C GLU A 87 8.17 23.09 0.76
N THR A 88 9.10 23.47 -0.11
CA THR A 88 9.29 22.84 -1.42
C THR A 88 9.64 21.36 -1.27
N ALA A 89 10.52 21.02 -0.32
CA ALA A 89 10.89 19.64 -0.03
C ALA A 89 9.67 18.82 0.43
N MET A 90 8.87 19.37 1.35
CA MET A 90 7.64 18.75 1.84
C MET A 90 6.61 18.56 0.72
N TYR A 91 6.43 19.54 -0.15
CA TYR A 91 5.49 19.45 -1.26
C TYR A 91 5.86 18.34 -2.25
N HIS A 92 7.12 18.30 -2.71
CA HIS A 92 7.59 17.29 -3.66
C HIS A 92 7.62 15.87 -3.05
N LEU A 93 8.02 15.75 -1.78
CA LEU A 93 7.99 14.47 -1.09
C LEU A 93 6.54 13.98 -0.89
N GLY A 94 5.63 14.87 -0.47
CA GLY A 94 4.21 14.58 -0.33
C GLY A 94 3.59 14.11 -1.66
N LEU A 95 3.94 14.77 -2.77
CA LEU A 95 3.51 14.36 -4.11
C LEU A 95 4.03 12.95 -4.46
N THR A 96 5.29 12.66 -4.14
CA THR A 96 5.91 11.35 -4.36
C THR A 96 5.24 10.25 -3.54
N CYS A 97 4.96 10.51 -2.26
CA CYS A 97 4.22 9.61 -1.37
C CYS A 97 2.81 9.34 -1.93
N MET A 98 2.07 10.40 -2.27
CA MET A 98 0.72 10.29 -2.83
C MET A 98 0.68 9.48 -4.12
N ALA A 99 1.56 9.79 -5.08
CA ALA A 99 1.64 9.06 -6.35
C ALA A 99 1.97 7.58 -6.12
N SER A 100 2.94 7.30 -5.25
CA SER A 100 3.35 5.92 -4.93
C SER A 100 2.23 5.14 -4.23
N SER A 101 1.44 5.79 -3.36
CA SER A 101 0.24 5.19 -2.76
C SER A 101 -0.84 4.87 -3.80
N VAL A 102 -1.05 5.75 -4.79
CA VAL A 102 -2.01 5.49 -5.88
C VAL A 102 -1.59 4.29 -6.73
N VAL A 103 -0.29 4.14 -7.04
CA VAL A 103 0.23 2.97 -7.75
C VAL A 103 -0.08 1.67 -7.00
N SER A 104 -0.02 1.69 -5.66
CA SER A 104 -0.33 0.52 -4.83
C SER A 104 -1.78 0.05 -4.95
N PHE A 105 -2.71 0.89 -5.42
CA PHE A 105 -4.10 0.50 -5.67
C PHE A 105 -4.29 -0.41 -6.89
N ALA A 106 -3.26 -0.59 -7.71
CA ALA A 106 -3.30 -1.55 -8.81
C ALA A 106 -3.58 -2.99 -8.31
N SER A 107 -3.03 -3.37 -7.15
CA SER A 107 -3.23 -4.69 -6.55
C SER A 107 -4.71 -4.95 -6.16
N PRO A 108 -5.36 -4.13 -5.31
CA PRO A 108 -6.77 -4.33 -4.97
C PRO A 108 -7.71 -4.20 -6.18
N LEU A 109 -7.37 -3.38 -7.18
CA LEU A 109 -8.14 -3.27 -8.42
C LEU A 109 -8.05 -4.55 -9.26
N ALA A 110 -6.87 -5.18 -9.32
CA ALA A 110 -6.72 -6.49 -9.96
C ALA A 110 -7.57 -7.56 -9.26
N SER A 111 -7.67 -7.53 -7.93
CA SER A 111 -8.55 -8.45 -7.20
C SER A 111 -10.03 -8.20 -7.49
N VAL A 112 -10.46 -6.94 -7.61
CA VAL A 112 -11.84 -6.60 -8.04
C VAL A 112 -12.12 -7.16 -9.44
N ALA A 113 -11.20 -6.95 -10.39
CA ALA A 113 -11.33 -7.48 -11.74
C ALA A 113 -11.39 -9.03 -11.73
N GLU A 114 -10.61 -9.67 -10.87
CA GLU A 114 -10.64 -11.12 -10.71
C GLU A 114 -11.99 -11.62 -10.18
N VAL A 115 -12.57 -10.98 -9.16
CA VAL A 115 -13.91 -11.34 -8.66
C VAL A 115 -14.98 -11.15 -9.74
N MET A 116 -14.89 -10.08 -10.54
CA MET A 116 -15.82 -9.88 -11.65
C MET A 116 -15.66 -10.97 -12.72
N ARG A 117 -14.46 -11.47 -12.96
CA ARG A 117 -14.20 -12.54 -13.93
C ARG A 117 -14.62 -13.92 -13.42
N THR A 118 -14.30 -14.21 -12.16
CA THR A 118 -14.58 -15.52 -11.55
C THR A 118 -15.99 -15.59 -11.00
N GLN A 119 -16.66 -14.48 -10.74
CA GLN A 119 -17.98 -14.40 -10.11
C GLN A 119 -18.00 -15.04 -8.71
N CYS A 120 -16.86 -15.08 -8.02
CA CYS A 120 -16.75 -15.52 -6.62
C CYS A 120 -15.70 -14.72 -5.86
N THR A 121 -15.86 -14.60 -4.54
CA THR A 121 -14.96 -13.82 -3.68
C THR A 121 -13.84 -14.65 -3.04
N GLU A 122 -13.46 -15.79 -3.62
CA GLU A 122 -12.45 -16.69 -3.03
C GLU A 122 -11.07 -16.02 -2.88
N CYS A 123 -10.74 -15.07 -3.76
CA CYS A 123 -9.48 -14.33 -3.72
C CYS A 123 -9.47 -13.17 -2.70
N LEU A 124 -10.61 -12.87 -2.06
CA LEU A 124 -10.75 -11.77 -1.10
C LEU A 124 -11.06 -12.31 0.30
N ALA A 125 -10.45 -11.69 1.31
CA ALA A 125 -10.78 -11.92 2.70
C ALA A 125 -11.62 -10.75 3.24
N PHE A 126 -12.87 -11.03 3.65
CA PHE A 126 -13.80 -10.00 4.13
C PHE A 126 -13.21 -9.15 5.25
N SER A 127 -12.62 -9.79 6.28
CA SER A 127 -12.01 -9.09 7.42
C SER A 127 -10.86 -8.16 7.02
N LEU A 128 -10.13 -8.50 5.96
CA LEU A 128 -9.05 -7.65 5.43
C LEU A 128 -9.62 -6.43 4.72
N CYS A 129 -10.61 -6.62 3.84
CA CYS A 129 -11.29 -5.51 3.16
C CYS A 129 -11.97 -4.55 4.15
N LEU A 130 -12.64 -5.08 5.18
CA LEU A 130 -13.30 -4.26 6.20
C LEU A 130 -12.29 -3.46 7.03
N THR A 131 -11.23 -4.11 7.52
CA THR A 131 -10.19 -3.41 8.30
C THR A 131 -9.51 -2.33 7.44
N ASN A 132 -9.19 -2.63 6.18
CA ASN A 132 -8.58 -1.65 5.28
C ASN A 132 -9.53 -0.48 4.99
N PHE A 133 -10.84 -0.72 4.85
CA PHE A 133 -11.82 0.37 4.72
C PHE A 133 -11.81 1.29 5.94
N LEU A 134 -11.83 0.72 7.15
CA LEU A 134 -11.80 1.49 8.41
C LEU A 134 -10.51 2.29 8.57
N VAL A 135 -9.37 1.69 8.25
CA VAL A 135 -8.07 2.37 8.29
C VAL A 135 -8.03 3.51 7.25
N ALA A 136 -8.48 3.26 6.03
CA ALA A 136 -8.48 4.27 4.96
C ALA A 136 -9.41 5.45 5.29
N ILE A 137 -10.63 5.19 5.79
CA ILE A 137 -11.55 6.27 6.14
C ILE A 137 -11.04 7.06 7.36
N GLN A 138 -10.42 6.41 8.34
CA GLN A 138 -9.76 7.08 9.46
C GLN A 138 -8.66 8.03 8.96
N TRP A 139 -7.77 7.56 8.08
CA TRP A 139 -6.70 8.40 7.52
C TRP A 139 -7.22 9.50 6.60
N PHE A 140 -8.34 9.28 5.91
CA PHE A 140 -9.01 10.34 5.15
C PHE A 140 -9.52 11.45 6.08
N ILE A 141 -10.21 11.08 7.16
CA ILE A 141 -10.67 12.03 8.18
C ILE A 141 -9.47 12.73 8.83
N TYR A 142 -8.40 12.00 9.14
CA TYR A 142 -7.17 12.57 9.67
C TYR A 142 -6.58 13.62 8.72
N GLY A 143 -6.46 13.31 7.43
CA GLY A 143 -6.00 14.23 6.40
C GLY A 143 -6.86 15.49 6.27
N LEU A 144 -8.18 15.40 6.52
CA LEU A 144 -9.06 16.56 6.61
C LEU A 144 -8.73 17.44 7.82
N ILE A 145 -8.48 16.83 8.98
CA ILE A 145 -8.16 17.53 10.24
C ILE A 145 -6.84 18.30 10.09
N ILE A 146 -5.78 17.66 9.59
CA ILE A 146 -4.47 18.30 9.40
C ILE A 146 -4.39 19.14 8.11
N LYS A 147 -5.51 19.26 7.37
CA LYS A 147 -5.61 19.98 6.08
C LYS A 147 -4.55 19.55 5.05
N ASN A 148 -4.15 18.28 5.08
CA ASN A 148 -3.09 17.75 4.23
C ASN A 148 -3.69 16.96 3.05
N ASN A 149 -3.60 17.53 1.85
CA ASN A 149 -4.13 16.90 0.63
C ASN A 149 -3.40 15.59 0.28
N PHE A 150 -2.11 15.47 0.58
CA PHE A 150 -1.30 14.30 0.25
C PHE A 150 -1.72 13.07 1.06
N VAL A 151 -2.19 13.27 2.30
CA VAL A 151 -2.79 12.19 3.11
C VAL A 151 -4.24 11.95 2.70
N LYS A 152 -5.01 13.02 2.47
CA LYS A 152 -6.44 12.95 2.16
C LYS A 152 -6.74 12.19 0.87
N VAL A 153 -6.15 12.58 -0.25
CA VAL A 153 -6.49 12.07 -1.59
C VAL A 153 -6.30 10.55 -1.72
N PRO A 154 -5.14 9.95 -1.40
CA PRO A 154 -4.96 8.51 -1.57
C PRO A 154 -5.88 7.73 -0.63
N ASN A 155 -6.10 8.19 0.61
CA ASN A 155 -6.98 7.49 1.54
C ASN A 155 -8.46 7.57 1.14
N MET A 156 -8.90 8.68 0.53
CA MET A 156 -10.22 8.77 -0.10
C MET A 156 -10.38 7.69 -1.19
N LEU A 157 -9.43 7.62 -2.12
CA LEU A 157 -9.44 6.62 -3.20
C LEU A 157 -9.38 5.18 -2.66
N GLY A 158 -8.51 4.93 -1.68
CA GLY A 158 -8.39 3.63 -1.01
C GLY A 158 -9.68 3.21 -0.31
N SER A 159 -10.34 4.14 0.39
CA SER A 159 -11.63 3.86 1.04
C SER A 159 -12.73 3.53 0.02
N ALA A 160 -12.79 4.23 -1.11
CA ALA A 160 -13.74 3.94 -2.19
C ALA A 160 -13.48 2.55 -2.81
N LEU A 161 -12.22 2.20 -3.05
CA LEU A 161 -11.82 0.87 -3.54
C LEU A 161 -12.20 -0.25 -2.55
N CYS A 162 -11.94 -0.06 -1.26
CA CYS A 162 -12.31 -1.05 -0.23
C CYS A 162 -13.83 -1.19 -0.12
N LEU A 163 -14.57 -0.09 -0.26
CA LEU A 163 -16.03 -0.11 -0.27
C LEU A 163 -16.58 -0.93 -1.45
N VAL A 164 -16.00 -0.77 -2.65
CA VAL A 164 -16.32 -1.62 -3.81
C VAL A 164 -16.04 -3.10 -3.49
N GLN A 165 -14.89 -3.42 -2.89
CA GLN A 165 -14.58 -4.80 -2.49
C GLN A 165 -15.59 -5.37 -1.48
N LEU A 166 -16.05 -4.56 -0.52
CA LEU A 166 -17.07 -4.97 0.44
C LEU A 166 -18.42 -5.22 -0.23
N PHE A 167 -18.82 -4.40 -1.20
CA PHE A 167 -20.04 -4.64 -1.99
C PHE A 167 -19.99 -5.94 -2.79
N LEU A 168 -18.82 -6.34 -3.30
CA LEU A 168 -18.68 -7.60 -4.02
C LEU A 168 -19.01 -8.83 -3.15
N PHE A 169 -18.76 -8.78 -1.83
CA PHE A 169 -19.16 -9.86 -0.91
C PHE A 169 -20.67 -10.01 -0.74
N VAL A 170 -21.43 -8.94 -1.00
CA VAL A 170 -22.90 -8.98 -0.95
C VAL A 170 -23.47 -9.54 -2.25
N ILE A 171 -22.81 -9.26 -3.38
CA ILE A 171 -23.30 -9.61 -4.72
C ILE A 171 -22.88 -11.03 -5.11
N TYR A 172 -21.64 -11.43 -4.82
CA TYR A 172 -21.06 -12.69 -5.27
C TYR A 172 -20.93 -13.71 -4.14
N PRO A 173 -21.22 -14.99 -4.40
CA PRO A 173 -21.03 -16.05 -3.42
C PRO A 173 -19.55 -16.26 -3.11
N ARG A 174 -19.28 -16.78 -1.91
CA ARG A 174 -17.91 -17.06 -1.45
C ARG A 174 -17.21 -18.09 -2.33
N SER A 175 -17.92 -19.12 -2.81
CA SER A 175 -17.38 -20.16 -3.69
C SER A 175 -18.45 -20.65 -4.66
N LYS A 176 -18.05 -21.01 -5.89
CA LYS A 176 -18.93 -21.63 -6.90
C LYS A 176 -19.48 -22.99 -6.44
N SER A 177 -18.79 -23.68 -5.54
CA SER A 177 -19.26 -24.96 -5.00
C SER A 177 -20.50 -24.79 -4.13
N GLN A 178 -20.68 -23.63 -3.50
CA GLN A 178 -21.77 -23.36 -2.58
C GLN A 178 -23.10 -23.16 -3.33
N THR A 179 -23.06 -22.50 -4.49
CA THR A 179 -24.22 -22.31 -5.38
C THR A 179 -24.76 -23.61 -5.98
N ARG A 180 -23.92 -24.65 -6.15
CA ARG A 180 -24.36 -25.96 -6.67
C ARG A 180 -25.06 -26.83 -5.63
N ILE A 181 -24.85 -26.56 -4.34
CA ILE A 181 -25.48 -27.32 -3.24
C ILE A 181 -26.87 -26.74 -2.90
N GLU A 182 -27.15 -25.50 -3.30
CA GLU A 182 -28.44 -24.82 -3.07
C GLU A 182 -29.41 -24.86 -4.26
N LEU A 183 -29.07 -25.53 -5.37
CA LEU A 183 -29.91 -25.74 -6.56
C LEU A 183 -30.20 -27.23 -6.76
#